data_AF-A0A3D4Y8L7-F1
#
_entry.id   AF-A0A3D4Y8L7-F1
#
_cell.length_a   1.000
_cell.length_b   1.000
_cell.length_c   1.000
_cell.angle_alpha   90.00
_cell.angle_beta   90.00
_cell.angle_gamma   90.00
#
_symmetry.space_group_name_H-M   'P 1'
#
loop_
_entity.id
_entity.type
_entity.pdbx_description
1 polymer ?
#
loop_
_entity_poly.entity_id
_entity_poly.type
_entity_poly.pdbx_seq_one_letter_code
_entity_poly.pdbx_strand_id
1 'polypeptide(L)'
;MKLKFRIETKKTKQPRIVVLRLSNQGDKIIEKSLGSFNSKRSYDHIVEQLTTEELYEFENFVKVIDFSKKNFNCDADKLDRFIIKTAPEFKNALLKLWETANQYGLSFIPEHEMLLSLFNRAKIIEQQLAVFTNNQFTALRALGIDIVNTHPPKADLKEEQKLMVAAIKTADSLEELANLFNKIASQKYNKAQKFKPHHFEYFAKQINQDEKQPFPKWYYTVAIDILCHAGIKPDSIIAPSLITKLWLKLNKQTNLVLTLQAFNQQFPHLNNNQECSNIINVAFIQDDLLKMDGKTAATPGAAIEFWLNQWKKSNPESNQHKAIAVFNSTFHYLKNNAFFIDFIKRNFSLDNSLGITLPENFIQK
;
A
#
# COMPACT_ATOMS: atom_id res chain seq x y z
N MET A 1 -32.69 4.47 22.00
CA MET A 1 -33.57 5.51 21.43
C MET A 1 -32.92 6.05 20.16
N LYS A 2 -33.65 6.71 19.25
CA LYS A 2 -33.07 7.25 18.00
C LYS A 2 -33.53 8.69 17.81
N LEU A 3 -32.66 9.56 17.31
CA LEU A 3 -33.07 10.87 16.85
C LEU A 3 -33.61 10.81 15.43
N LYS A 4 -34.58 11.69 15.13
CA LYS A 4 -35.08 11.96 13.79
C LYS A 4 -35.00 13.45 13.53
N PHE A 5 -34.35 13.81 12.43
CA PHE A 5 -34.22 15.20 11.98
C PHE A 5 -35.27 15.47 10.90
N ARG A 6 -36.15 16.44 11.16
CA ARG A 6 -37.19 16.86 10.23
C ARG A 6 -36.94 18.29 9.81
N ILE A 7 -36.91 18.53 8.51
CA ILE A 7 -36.79 19.88 7.97
C ILE A 7 -38.18 20.44 7.77
N GLU A 8 -38.46 21.57 8.40
CA GLU A 8 -39.69 22.32 8.21
C GLU A 8 -39.39 23.58 7.40
N THR A 9 -39.96 23.64 6.20
CA THR A 9 -39.96 24.83 5.35
C THR A 9 -41.32 25.51 5.47
N LYS A 10 -41.34 26.82 5.74
CA LYS A 10 -42.55 27.65 5.64
C LYS A 10 -42.28 28.74 4.62
N LYS A 11 -43.25 29.04 3.74
CA LYS A 11 -43.08 29.99 2.61
C LYS A 11 -42.46 31.35 3.00
N THR A 12 -42.65 31.80 4.24
CA THR A 12 -42.19 33.12 4.72
C THR A 12 -41.13 33.06 5.82
N LYS A 13 -40.67 31.87 6.22
CA LYS A 13 -39.67 31.71 7.29
C LYS A 13 -38.51 30.87 6.80
N GLN A 14 -37.31 31.17 7.30
CA GLN A 14 -36.15 30.33 7.02
C GLN A 14 -36.43 28.88 7.42
N PRO A 15 -35.97 27.89 6.63
CA PRO A 15 -36.03 26.49 6.99
C PRO A 15 -35.48 26.27 8.39
N ARG A 16 -36.13 25.40 9.16
CA ARG A 16 -35.65 24.98 10.48
C ARG A 16 -35.57 23.48 10.56
N ILE A 17 -34.59 23.01 11.32
CA ILE A 17 -34.42 21.59 11.61
C ILE A 17 -35.08 21.36 12.96
N VAL A 18 -36.09 20.50 12.97
CA VAL A 18 -36.76 20.01 14.16
C VAL A 18 -36.11 18.70 14.57
N VAL A 19 -35.69 18.62 15.83
CA VAL A 19 -35.06 17.44 16.42
C VAL A 19 -36.12 16.68 17.19
N LEU A 20 -36.37 15.43 16.78
CA LEU A 20 -37.41 14.58 17.34
C LEU A 20 -36.74 13.36 18.00
N ARG A 21 -37.07 13.09 19.27
CA ARG A 21 -36.73 11.84 19.94
C ARG A 21 -37.79 10.80 19.60
N LEU A 22 -37.34 9.64 19.10
CA LEU A 22 -38.20 8.49 18.84
C LEU A 22 -38.20 7.54 20.04
N SER A 23 -39.39 7.25 20.56
CA SER A 23 -39.62 6.26 21.61
C SER A 23 -40.68 5.25 21.16
N ASN A 24 -40.48 3.98 21.49
CA ASN A 24 -41.48 2.95 21.26
C ASN A 24 -42.46 2.90 22.45
N GLN A 25 -43.75 2.95 22.18
CA GLN A 25 -44.81 2.71 23.17
C GLN A 25 -45.73 1.63 22.61
N GLY A 26 -45.47 0.38 23.00
CA GLY A 26 -46.05 -0.81 22.34
C GLY A 26 -45.61 -0.89 20.88
N ASP A 27 -46.56 -1.10 19.97
CA ASP A 27 -46.31 -1.19 18.52
C ASP A 27 -46.25 0.18 17.81
N LYS A 28 -46.36 1.30 18.56
CA LYS A 28 -46.36 2.65 17.98
C LYS A 28 -45.05 3.38 18.28
N ILE A 29 -44.53 4.05 17.25
CA ILE A 29 -43.41 4.99 17.37
C ILE A 29 -44.01 6.36 17.73
N ILE A 30 -43.59 6.91 18.86
CA ILE A 30 -43.95 8.26 19.31
C ILE A 30 -42.79 9.20 19.06
N GLU A 31 -43.10 10.37 18.49
CA GLU A 31 -42.14 11.43 18.22
C GLU A 31 -42.31 12.56 19.26
N LYS A 32 -41.29 12.78 20.10
CA LYS A 32 -41.24 13.92 21.01
C LYS A 32 -40.30 14.99 20.46
N SER A 33 -40.81 16.21 20.27
CA SER A 33 -39.96 17.35 19.87
C SER A 33 -39.05 17.77 21.01
N LEU A 34 -37.74 17.82 20.74
CA LEU A 34 -36.72 18.34 21.66
C LEU A 34 -36.42 19.81 21.43
N GLY A 35 -36.75 20.33 20.24
CA GLY A 35 -36.50 21.71 19.86
C GLY A 35 -36.32 21.88 18.35
N SER A 36 -35.95 23.09 17.93
CA SER A 36 -35.64 23.37 16.54
C SER A 36 -34.58 24.45 16.38
N PHE A 37 -33.69 24.30 15.42
CA PHE A 37 -32.59 25.23 15.17
C PHE A 37 -32.46 25.58 13.68
N ASN A 38 -31.72 26.66 13.41
CA ASN A 38 -31.30 27.09 12.07
C ASN A 38 -30.08 28.04 12.19
N SER A 39 -29.64 28.64 11.10
CA SER A 39 -28.46 29.54 11.10
C SER A 39 -28.58 30.76 12.01
N LYS A 40 -29.78 31.13 12.47
CA LYS A 40 -30.01 32.27 13.38
C LYS A 40 -30.40 31.84 14.80
N ARG A 41 -30.60 30.55 15.06
CA ARG A 41 -31.08 30.03 16.34
C ARG A 41 -30.11 28.99 16.85
N SER A 42 -29.54 29.24 18.03
CA SER A 42 -28.70 28.27 18.72
C SER A 42 -29.46 26.98 19.04
N TYR A 43 -28.74 25.87 19.06
CA TYR A 43 -29.21 24.55 19.47
C TYR A 43 -28.74 24.15 20.88
N ASP A 44 -28.14 25.05 21.67
CA ASP A 44 -27.64 24.75 23.03
C ASP A 44 -28.73 24.14 23.92
N HIS A 45 -29.94 24.72 23.87
CA HIS A 45 -31.11 24.20 24.59
C HIS A 45 -31.50 22.76 24.21
N ILE A 46 -31.12 22.28 23.03
CA ILE A 46 -31.36 20.91 22.58
C ILE A 46 -30.29 20.00 23.20
N VAL A 47 -29.02 20.40 23.14
CA VAL A 47 -27.84 19.65 23.61
C VAL A 47 -27.99 19.26 25.09
N GLU A 48 -28.45 20.18 25.93
CA GLU A 48 -28.65 19.97 27.38
C GLU A 48 -29.63 18.83 27.71
N GLN A 49 -30.49 18.44 26.75
CA GLN A 49 -31.53 17.43 26.95
C GLN A 49 -31.17 16.04 26.41
N LEU A 50 -30.02 15.89 25.74
CA LEU A 50 -29.65 14.67 25.01
C LEU A 50 -28.95 13.65 25.92
N THR A 51 -29.24 12.36 25.71
CA THR A 51 -28.36 11.30 26.24
C THR A 51 -27.05 11.28 25.46
N THR A 52 -26.05 10.54 25.95
CA THR A 52 -24.76 10.40 25.27
C THR A 52 -24.89 9.90 23.84
N GLU A 53 -25.72 8.87 23.60
CA GLU A 53 -25.90 8.35 22.22
C GLU A 53 -26.65 9.34 21.33
N GLU A 54 -27.60 10.09 21.90
CA GLU A 54 -28.33 11.12 21.16
C GLU A 54 -27.45 12.32 20.82
N LEU A 55 -26.56 12.71 21.74
CA LEU A 55 -25.57 13.75 21.52
C LEU A 55 -24.61 13.35 20.39
N TYR A 56 -24.13 12.10 20.40
CA TYR A 56 -23.35 11.52 19.31
C TYR A 56 -24.09 11.63 17.97
N GLU A 57 -25.36 11.21 17.89
CA GLU A 57 -26.15 11.29 16.66
C GLU A 57 -26.39 12.75 16.21
N PHE A 58 -26.60 13.64 17.18
CA PHE A 58 -26.83 15.06 16.92
C PHE A 58 -25.60 15.77 16.36
N GLU A 59 -24.43 15.59 16.98
CA GLU A 59 -23.19 16.24 16.55
C GLU A 59 -22.74 15.78 15.16
N ASN A 60 -22.86 14.48 14.87
CA ASN A 60 -22.58 13.93 13.55
C ASN A 60 -23.48 14.60 12.49
N PHE A 61 -24.78 14.68 12.74
CA PHE A 61 -25.73 15.30 11.83
C PHE A 61 -25.44 16.79 11.59
N VAL A 62 -25.14 17.56 12.64
CA VAL A 62 -24.78 18.98 12.51
C VAL A 62 -23.52 19.14 11.67
N LYS A 63 -22.48 18.33 11.89
CA LYS A 63 -21.25 18.41 11.10
C LYS A 63 -21.42 18.02 9.63
N VAL A 64 -22.38 17.14 9.31
CA VAL A 64 -22.74 16.81 7.91
C VAL A 64 -23.35 18.04 7.21
N ILE A 65 -24.23 18.77 7.90
CA ILE A 65 -24.82 20.02 7.38
C ILE A 65 -23.73 21.07 7.17
N ASP A 66 -22.90 21.30 8.19
CA ASP A 66 -21.81 22.28 8.12
C ASP A 66 -20.84 21.96 6.97
N PHE A 67 -20.49 20.67 6.82
CA PHE A 67 -19.64 20.20 5.73
C PHE A 67 -20.27 20.52 4.35
N SER A 68 -21.56 20.24 4.21
CA SER A 68 -22.28 20.46 2.96
C SER A 68 -22.41 21.94 2.61
N LYS A 69 -22.68 22.77 3.62
CA LYS A 69 -22.74 24.23 3.45
C LYS A 69 -21.37 24.80 3.08
N LYS A 70 -20.30 24.35 3.75
CA LYS A 70 -18.93 24.82 3.51
C LYS A 70 -18.42 24.47 2.12
N ASN A 71 -18.63 23.23 1.66
CA ASN A 71 -17.99 22.73 0.44
C ASN A 71 -18.86 22.88 -0.82
N PHE A 72 -20.19 22.95 -0.68
CA PHE A 72 -21.12 22.99 -1.82
C PHE A 72 -22.08 24.19 -1.78
N ASN A 73 -21.96 25.08 -0.78
CA ASN A 73 -22.91 26.16 -0.50
C ASN A 73 -24.38 25.67 -0.44
N CYS A 74 -24.58 24.42 -0.04
CA CYS A 74 -25.89 23.78 -0.01
C CYS A 74 -26.55 23.97 1.37
N ASP A 75 -27.82 24.38 1.37
CA ASP A 75 -28.60 24.52 2.60
C ASP A 75 -29.19 23.16 3.02
N ALA A 76 -29.45 23.00 4.33
CA ALA A 76 -29.90 21.74 4.90
C ALA A 76 -31.16 21.15 4.21
N ASP A 77 -32.08 22.01 3.78
CA ASP A 77 -33.35 21.63 3.13
C ASP A 77 -33.19 21.09 1.70
N LYS A 78 -32.01 21.23 1.12
CA LYS A 78 -31.63 20.71 -0.20
C LYS A 78 -30.76 19.46 -0.12
N LEU A 79 -30.39 19.01 1.08
CA LEU A 79 -29.58 17.83 1.26
C LEU A 79 -30.39 16.56 1.02
N ASP A 80 -29.89 15.71 0.13
CA ASP A 80 -30.44 14.37 -0.05
C ASP A 80 -29.97 13.44 1.09
N ARG A 81 -30.76 12.41 1.39
CA ARG A 81 -30.45 11.45 2.45
C ARG A 81 -29.46 10.40 1.94
N PHE A 82 -28.17 10.69 2.05
CA PHE A 82 -27.13 9.68 1.88
C PHE A 82 -26.96 8.88 3.18
N ILE A 83 -27.37 7.61 3.17
CA ILE A 83 -27.28 6.72 4.34
C ILE A 83 -26.07 5.80 4.21
N ILE A 84 -25.06 6.00 5.05
CA ILE A 84 -23.95 5.07 5.19
C ILE A 84 -24.40 3.93 6.11
N LYS A 85 -24.51 2.71 5.57
CA LYS A 85 -24.81 1.51 6.36
C LYS A 85 -23.52 0.98 6.97
N THR A 86 -23.47 0.89 8.30
CA THR A 86 -22.34 0.35 9.06
C THR A 86 -22.75 -0.87 9.88
N ALA A 87 -21.79 -1.75 10.16
CA ALA A 87 -21.99 -2.86 11.09
C ALA A 87 -22.24 -2.31 12.51
N PRO A 88 -23.17 -2.89 13.29
CA PRO A 88 -23.45 -2.44 14.65
C PRO A 88 -22.21 -2.36 15.54
N GLU A 89 -21.30 -3.33 15.42
CA GLU A 89 -20.04 -3.41 16.16
C GLU A 89 -19.13 -2.23 15.83
N PHE A 90 -19.09 -1.85 14.55
CA PHE A 90 -18.32 -0.69 14.10
C PHE A 90 -18.93 0.62 14.62
N LYS A 91 -20.27 0.77 14.57
CA LYS A 91 -20.94 1.94 15.18
C LYS A 91 -20.61 2.06 16.67
N ASN A 92 -20.65 0.95 17.40
CA ASN A 92 -20.32 0.93 18.83
C ASN A 92 -18.85 1.30 19.10
N ALA A 93 -17.92 0.86 18.25
CA ALA A 93 -16.52 1.24 18.35
C ALA A 93 -16.31 2.74 18.11
N LEU A 94 -16.98 3.31 17.10
CA LEU A 94 -16.92 4.74 16.81
C LEU A 94 -17.49 5.58 17.95
N LEU A 95 -18.59 5.15 18.56
CA LEU A 95 -19.16 5.81 19.74
C LEU A 95 -18.16 5.84 20.89
N LYS A 96 -17.54 4.70 21.23
CA LYS A 96 -16.53 4.63 22.29
C LYS A 96 -15.31 5.52 22.01
N LEU A 97 -14.87 5.58 20.76
CA LEU A 97 -13.77 6.46 20.36
C LEU A 97 -14.14 7.94 20.48
N TRP A 98 -15.36 8.31 20.08
CA TRP A 98 -15.90 9.66 20.25
C TRP A 98 -16.00 10.05 21.73
N GLU A 99 -16.54 9.16 22.59
CA GLU A 99 -16.63 9.39 24.03
C GLU A 99 -15.24 9.61 24.64
N THR A 100 -14.29 8.74 24.31
CA THR A 100 -12.91 8.82 24.78
C THR A 100 -12.26 10.11 24.30
N ALA A 101 -12.40 10.45 23.01
CA ALA A 101 -11.83 11.67 22.44
C ALA A 101 -12.34 12.93 23.19
N ASN A 102 -13.65 13.00 23.45
CA ASN A 102 -14.26 14.11 24.18
C ASN A 102 -13.74 14.22 25.63
N GLN A 103 -13.53 13.10 26.33
CA GLN A 103 -12.95 13.10 27.68
C GLN A 103 -11.54 13.72 27.72
N TYR A 104 -10.77 13.57 26.64
CA TYR A 104 -9.42 14.13 26.51
C TYR A 104 -9.38 15.46 25.74
N GLY A 105 -10.53 16.08 25.44
CA GLY A 105 -10.60 17.36 24.70
C GLY A 105 -10.16 17.25 23.23
N LEU A 106 -10.19 16.05 22.65
CA LEU A 106 -9.89 15.81 21.24
C LEU A 106 -11.16 15.93 20.41
N SER A 107 -11.13 16.76 19.36
CA SER A 107 -12.24 16.88 18.41
C SER A 107 -12.23 15.69 17.45
N PHE A 108 -13.16 14.76 17.61
CA PHE A 108 -13.35 13.63 16.69
C PHE A 108 -14.84 13.45 16.42
N ILE A 109 -15.32 13.73 15.20
CA ILE A 109 -16.72 13.52 14.80
C ILE A 109 -16.77 12.53 13.63
N PRO A 110 -17.13 11.24 13.88
CA PRO A 110 -16.93 10.18 12.90
C PRO A 110 -17.53 10.40 11.51
N GLU A 111 -18.79 10.83 11.40
CA GLU A 111 -19.44 11.05 10.11
C GLU A 111 -18.79 12.20 9.33
N HIS A 112 -18.29 13.22 10.04
CA HIS A 112 -17.53 14.30 9.43
C HIS A 112 -16.22 13.78 8.82
N GLU A 113 -15.47 12.99 9.58
CA GLU A 113 -14.20 12.40 9.12
C GLU A 113 -14.42 11.46 7.93
N MET A 114 -15.51 10.67 7.97
CA MET A 114 -15.88 9.79 6.86
C MET A 114 -16.22 10.58 5.59
N LEU A 115 -17.03 11.65 5.71
CA LEU A 115 -17.37 12.51 4.58
C LEU A 115 -16.15 13.24 4.03
N LEU A 116 -15.29 13.78 4.90
CA LEU A 116 -14.07 14.47 4.51
C LEU A 116 -13.12 13.52 3.78
N SER A 117 -12.96 12.29 4.29
CA SER A 117 -12.14 11.24 3.67
C SER A 117 -12.68 10.86 2.29
N LEU A 118 -13.99 10.63 2.17
CA LEU A 118 -14.63 10.32 0.88
C LEU A 118 -14.49 11.47 -0.12
N PHE A 119 -14.69 12.71 0.32
CA PHE A 119 -14.56 13.91 -0.50
C PHE A 119 -13.14 14.10 -1.02
N ASN A 120 -12.15 13.98 -0.15
CA ASN A 120 -10.74 14.05 -0.54
C ASN A 120 -10.39 12.91 -1.50
N ARG A 121 -10.89 11.69 -1.25
CA ARG A 121 -10.68 10.57 -2.16
C ARG A 121 -11.29 10.81 -3.53
N ALA A 122 -12.49 11.38 -3.60
CA ALA A 122 -13.15 11.72 -4.87
C ALA A 122 -12.32 12.72 -5.69
N LYS A 123 -11.75 13.75 -5.03
CA LYS A 123 -10.86 14.72 -5.70
C LYS A 123 -9.63 14.06 -6.31
N ILE A 124 -8.99 13.14 -5.58
CA ILE A 124 -7.84 12.37 -6.10
C ILE A 124 -8.24 11.53 -7.31
N ILE A 125 -9.38 10.84 -7.22
CA ILE A 125 -9.85 9.98 -8.31
C ILE A 125 -10.12 10.82 -9.56
N GLU A 126 -10.74 11.99 -9.42
CA GLU A 126 -10.94 12.92 -10.55
C GLU A 126 -9.60 13.37 -11.17
N GLN A 127 -8.60 13.73 -10.36
CA GLN A 127 -7.26 14.04 -10.85
C GLN A 127 -6.63 12.85 -11.59
N GLN A 128 -6.73 11.64 -11.05
CA GLN A 128 -6.18 10.42 -11.65
C GLN A 128 -6.88 10.07 -12.96
N LEU A 129 -8.22 10.18 -13.02
CA LEU A 129 -9.00 9.96 -14.22
C LEU A 129 -8.65 10.98 -15.30
N ALA A 130 -8.42 12.24 -14.94
CA ALA A 130 -7.99 13.26 -15.90
C ALA A 130 -6.64 12.91 -16.55
N VAL A 131 -5.69 12.36 -15.78
CA VAL A 131 -4.40 11.88 -16.30
C VAL A 131 -4.58 10.64 -17.18
N PHE A 132 -5.34 9.66 -16.71
CA PHE A 132 -5.46 8.36 -17.38
C PHE A 132 -6.23 8.44 -18.70
N THR A 133 -7.29 9.25 -18.75
CA THR A 133 -8.17 9.35 -19.92
C THR A 133 -7.69 10.38 -20.94
N ASN A 134 -6.64 11.16 -20.61
CA ASN A 134 -6.19 12.32 -21.38
C ASN A 134 -7.32 13.33 -21.72
N ASN A 135 -8.42 13.25 -20.97
CA ASN A 135 -9.61 14.08 -21.09
C ASN A 135 -9.82 14.80 -19.76
N GLN A 136 -10.39 16.01 -19.81
CA GLN A 136 -10.78 16.72 -18.59
C GLN A 136 -12.06 16.07 -18.03
N PHE A 137 -11.90 15.02 -17.22
CA PHE A 137 -12.98 14.58 -16.33
C PHE A 137 -13.19 15.68 -15.29
N THR A 138 -14.39 16.30 -15.27
CA THR A 138 -14.68 17.55 -14.54
C THR A 138 -15.91 17.44 -13.63
N ALA A 139 -16.24 16.25 -13.13
CA ALA A 139 -17.45 16.05 -12.34
C ALA A 139 -17.51 16.94 -11.08
N LEU A 140 -16.41 17.05 -10.33
CA LEU A 140 -16.28 17.90 -9.16
C LEU A 140 -15.96 19.35 -9.55
N ARG A 141 -15.12 19.59 -10.58
CA ARG A 141 -14.87 20.96 -11.06
C ARG A 141 -16.13 21.66 -11.55
N ALA A 142 -17.06 20.93 -12.17
CA ALA A 142 -18.35 21.44 -12.61
C ALA A 142 -19.21 21.95 -11.44
N LEU A 143 -18.94 21.50 -10.21
CA LEU A 143 -19.59 21.96 -8.98
C LEU A 143 -18.85 23.15 -8.35
N GLY A 144 -17.87 23.75 -9.02
CA GLY A 144 -17.05 24.86 -8.50
C GLY A 144 -16.05 24.42 -7.44
N ILE A 145 -15.78 23.12 -7.32
CA ILE A 145 -14.83 22.58 -6.35
C ILE A 145 -13.44 22.72 -6.93
N ASP A 146 -12.60 23.50 -6.25
CA ASP A 146 -11.19 23.60 -6.63
C ASP A 146 -10.47 22.28 -6.36
N ILE A 147 -9.86 21.77 -7.43
CA ILE A 147 -9.03 20.56 -7.48
C ILE A 147 -7.55 20.96 -7.62
N VAL A 148 -7.27 22.22 -7.96
CA VAL A 148 -5.94 22.79 -7.98
C VAL A 148 -5.52 22.94 -6.51
N ASN A 149 -4.45 22.27 -6.12
CA ASN A 149 -3.93 22.20 -4.75
C ASN A 149 -4.64 21.28 -3.76
N THR A 150 -5.55 20.39 -4.20
CA THR A 150 -5.68 19.14 -3.43
C THR A 150 -4.46 18.29 -3.70
N HIS A 151 -3.44 18.51 -2.88
CA HIS A 151 -2.45 17.50 -2.63
C HIS A 151 -3.22 16.20 -2.37
N PRO A 152 -2.87 15.08 -3.02
CA PRO A 152 -3.32 13.80 -2.52
C PRO A 152 -3.11 13.79 -1.00
N PRO A 153 -4.06 13.27 -0.19
CA PRO A 153 -3.84 13.06 1.23
C PRO A 153 -2.47 12.41 1.31
N LYS A 154 -1.54 13.08 2.03
CA LYS A 154 -0.10 12.77 2.11
C LYS A 154 0.08 11.35 1.63
N ALA A 155 0.52 11.16 0.38
CA ALA A 155 0.64 9.81 -0.14
C ALA A 155 1.37 9.03 0.93
N ASP A 156 0.70 8.03 1.53
CA ASP A 156 1.33 7.22 2.56
C ASP A 156 2.69 6.87 1.99
N LEU A 157 3.74 7.25 2.73
CA LEU A 157 5.11 7.04 2.31
C LEU A 157 5.17 5.66 1.67
N LYS A 158 5.72 5.56 0.45
CA LYS A 158 5.93 4.24 -0.14
C LYS A 158 6.60 3.41 0.94
N GLU A 159 6.13 2.18 1.16
CA GLU A 159 6.55 1.38 2.31
C GLU A 159 8.07 1.42 2.50
N GLU A 160 8.86 1.33 1.42
CA GLU A 160 10.33 1.41 1.50
C GLU A 160 10.87 2.74 2.07
N GLN A 161 10.22 3.87 1.79
CA GLN A 161 10.60 5.19 2.29
C GLN A 161 10.47 5.31 3.81
N LYS A 162 9.58 4.53 4.44
CA LYS A 162 9.44 4.49 5.90
C LYS A 162 10.75 4.06 6.59
N LEU A 163 11.56 3.22 5.95
CA LEU A 163 12.89 2.84 6.45
C LEU A 163 13.85 4.03 6.52
N MET A 164 13.86 4.88 5.48
CA MET A 164 14.73 6.05 5.46
C MET A 164 14.30 7.09 6.50
N VAL A 165 12.99 7.29 6.67
CA VAL A 165 12.45 8.14 7.74
C VAL A 165 12.87 7.63 9.11
N ALA A 166 12.71 6.32 9.35
CA ALA A 166 13.11 5.73 10.61
C ALA A 166 14.61 5.91 10.86
N ALA A 167 15.46 5.63 9.87
CA ALA A 167 16.90 5.83 9.99
C ALA A 167 17.28 7.28 10.29
N ILE A 168 16.59 8.25 9.68
CA ILE A 168 16.78 9.68 9.98
C ILE A 168 16.38 10.02 11.41
N LYS A 169 15.25 9.50 11.89
CA LYS A 169 14.73 9.78 13.25
C LYS A 169 15.54 9.13 14.36
N THR A 170 16.27 8.05 14.06
CA THR A 170 17.07 7.31 15.04
C THR A 170 18.46 7.91 15.22
N ALA A 171 18.93 8.75 14.30
CA ALA A 171 20.24 9.38 14.41
C ALA A 171 20.20 10.60 15.34
N ASP A 172 21.22 10.76 16.18
CA ASP A 172 21.36 11.93 17.07
C ASP A 172 21.67 13.21 16.26
N SER A 173 22.34 13.06 15.12
CA SER A 173 22.61 14.15 14.17
C SER A 173 22.64 13.67 12.71
N LEU A 174 22.40 14.60 11.78
CA LEU A 174 22.49 14.31 10.35
C LEU A 174 23.94 14.12 9.87
N GLU A 175 24.92 14.73 10.55
CA GLU A 175 26.35 14.44 10.34
C GLU A 175 26.69 12.98 10.62
N GLU A 176 26.28 12.45 11.77
CA GLU A 176 26.54 11.06 12.14
C GLU A 176 25.83 10.09 11.20
N LEU A 177 24.58 10.38 10.84
CA LEU A 177 23.85 9.58 9.86
C LEU A 177 24.58 9.54 8.52
N ALA A 178 25.04 10.69 8.02
CA ALA A 178 25.78 10.74 6.76
C ALA A 178 27.10 9.95 6.83
N ASN A 179 27.82 10.06 7.94
CA ASN A 179 29.06 9.31 8.15
C ASN A 179 28.80 7.80 8.21
N LEU A 180 27.80 7.35 8.96
CA LEU A 180 27.45 5.94 9.08
C LEU A 180 26.93 5.38 7.75
N PHE A 181 26.06 6.12 7.06
CA PHE A 181 25.54 5.73 5.76
C PHE A 181 26.67 5.56 4.75
N ASN A 182 27.57 6.54 4.66
CA ASN A 182 28.74 6.47 3.77
C ASN A 182 29.68 5.33 4.13
N LYS A 183 29.89 5.08 5.44
CA LYS A 183 30.72 3.97 5.92
C LYS A 183 30.15 2.64 5.46
N ILE A 184 28.86 2.38 5.70
CA ILE A 184 28.20 1.14 5.28
C ILE A 184 28.20 1.02 3.75
N ALA A 185 27.79 2.08 3.05
CA ALA A 185 27.71 2.10 1.59
C ALA A 185 29.07 1.79 0.93
N SER A 186 30.14 2.41 1.40
CA SER A 186 31.49 2.21 0.84
C SER A 186 32.15 0.92 1.30
N GLN A 187 32.14 0.62 2.60
CA GLN A 187 32.90 -0.51 3.16
C GLN A 187 32.20 -1.85 2.94
N LYS A 188 30.87 -1.91 3.08
CA LYS A 188 30.10 -3.17 2.94
C LYS A 188 29.67 -3.42 1.50
N TYR A 189 29.30 -2.37 0.78
CA TYR A 189 28.65 -2.50 -0.54
C TYR A 189 29.42 -1.90 -1.71
N ASN A 190 30.62 -1.36 -1.47
CA ASN A 190 31.47 -0.71 -2.48
C ASN A 190 30.72 0.33 -3.34
N LYS A 191 29.83 1.10 -2.70
CA LYS A 191 29.11 2.22 -3.33
C LYS A 191 29.88 3.51 -3.11
N ALA A 192 30.32 4.13 -4.21
CA ALA A 192 31.16 5.32 -4.21
C ALA A 192 30.42 6.64 -3.90
N GLN A 193 29.09 6.61 -3.76
CA GLN A 193 28.29 7.81 -3.58
C GLN A 193 28.47 8.38 -2.17
N LYS A 194 28.94 9.62 -2.08
CA LYS A 194 29.11 10.34 -0.81
C LYS A 194 27.86 11.16 -0.49
N PHE A 195 27.21 10.81 0.60
CA PHE A 195 26.11 11.56 1.18
C PHE A 195 26.62 12.65 2.12
N LYS A 196 25.93 13.79 2.11
CA LYS A 196 26.14 14.90 3.03
C LYS A 196 24.84 15.11 3.85
N PRO A 197 24.91 15.76 5.02
CA PRO A 197 23.73 15.98 5.88
C PRO A 197 22.51 16.54 5.15
N HIS A 198 22.70 17.54 4.30
CA HIS A 198 21.61 18.16 3.52
C HIS A 198 20.90 17.20 2.55
N HIS A 199 21.52 16.09 2.13
CA HIS A 199 20.81 15.06 1.35
C HIS A 199 19.75 14.35 2.21
N PHE A 200 20.00 14.18 3.51
CA PHE A 200 19.03 13.59 4.44
C PHE A 200 17.96 14.58 4.87
N GLU A 201 18.30 15.87 4.97
CA GLU A 201 17.27 16.91 5.08
C GLU A 201 16.35 16.91 3.86
N TYR A 202 16.92 16.77 2.67
CA TYR A 202 16.14 16.66 1.44
C TYR A 202 15.26 15.41 1.44
N PHE A 203 15.76 14.27 1.90
CA PHE A 203 14.92 13.07 2.11
C PHE A 203 13.77 13.38 3.07
N ALA A 204 14.05 13.95 4.24
CA ALA A 204 13.03 14.31 5.22
C ALA A 204 12.00 15.32 4.67
N LYS A 205 12.42 16.24 3.78
CA LYS A 205 11.55 17.25 3.15
C LYS A 205 10.73 16.68 1.98
N GLN A 206 11.32 15.87 1.10
CA GLN A 206 10.61 15.19 0.01
C GLN A 206 9.66 14.09 0.49
N ILE A 207 9.91 13.53 1.66
CA ILE A 207 8.96 12.66 2.36
C ILE A 207 7.66 13.41 2.74
N ASN A 208 7.71 14.75 2.79
CA ASN A 208 6.58 15.63 3.10
C ASN A 208 6.05 16.41 1.89
N GLN A 209 6.67 16.32 0.72
CA GLN A 209 6.30 17.04 -0.50
C GLN A 209 6.23 16.01 -1.64
N ASP A 210 5.08 15.91 -2.33
CA ASP A 210 4.70 14.91 -3.36
C ASP A 210 5.67 14.69 -4.57
N GLU A 211 6.95 15.05 -4.47
CA GLU A 211 7.95 14.86 -5.51
C GLU A 211 8.40 13.39 -5.61
N LYS A 212 7.85 12.76 -6.65
CA LYS A 212 8.01 11.35 -7.02
C LYS A 212 9.38 11.01 -7.62
N GLN A 213 10.51 11.36 -7.01
CA GLN A 213 11.77 10.73 -7.44
C GLN A 213 11.99 9.42 -6.66
N PRO A 214 11.83 8.25 -7.32
CA PRO A 214 12.15 6.99 -6.67
C PRO A 214 13.66 6.94 -6.41
N PHE A 215 14.05 6.90 -5.15
CA PHE A 215 15.45 6.69 -4.81
C PHE A 215 15.92 5.31 -5.27
N PRO A 216 17.22 5.18 -5.62
CA PRO A 216 17.80 3.88 -5.90
C PRO A 216 17.50 2.89 -4.78
N LYS A 217 16.96 1.72 -5.14
CA LYS A 217 16.49 0.72 -4.15
C LYS A 217 17.58 0.30 -3.15
N TRP A 218 18.85 0.42 -3.53
CA TRP A 218 19.99 0.09 -2.68
C TRP A 218 20.14 1.04 -1.48
N TYR A 219 19.59 2.27 -1.54
CA TYR A 219 19.58 3.18 -0.40
C TYR A 219 18.81 2.58 0.78
N TYR A 220 17.70 1.90 0.50
CA TYR A 220 16.88 1.26 1.52
C TYR A 220 17.58 0.03 2.12
N THR A 221 18.44 -0.66 1.35
CA THR A 221 19.31 -1.72 1.87
C THR A 221 20.29 -1.19 2.92
N VAL A 222 20.87 0.00 2.69
CA VAL A 222 21.74 0.67 3.67
C VAL A 222 20.93 1.15 4.88
N ALA A 223 19.73 1.68 4.67
CA ALA A 223 18.84 2.08 5.78
C ALA A 223 18.47 0.91 6.70
N ILE A 224 18.24 -0.30 6.13
CA ILE A 224 18.04 -1.53 6.90
C ILE A 224 19.24 -1.79 7.83
N ASP A 225 20.47 -1.71 7.32
CA ASP A 225 21.67 -1.91 8.14
C ASP A 225 21.80 -0.86 9.23
N ILE A 226 21.51 0.41 8.95
CA ILE A 226 21.56 1.50 9.94
C ILE A 226 20.59 1.22 11.09
N LEU A 227 19.36 0.82 10.77
CA LEU A 227 18.36 0.46 11.77
C LEU A 227 18.81 -0.73 12.62
N CYS A 228 19.37 -1.76 11.98
CA CYS A 228 19.96 -2.90 12.69
C CYS A 228 21.10 -2.48 13.62
N HIS A 229 22.00 -1.57 13.20
CA HIS A 229 23.07 -1.04 14.05
C HIS A 229 22.53 -0.29 15.27
N ALA A 230 21.39 0.38 15.12
CA ALA A 230 20.70 1.06 16.21
C ALA A 230 19.81 0.12 17.07
N GLY A 231 19.84 -1.20 16.83
CA GLY A 231 19.02 -2.17 17.55
C GLY A 231 17.53 -2.15 17.19
N ILE A 232 17.14 -1.43 16.14
CA ILE A 232 15.75 -1.36 15.65
C ILE A 232 15.51 -2.48 14.66
N LYS A 233 14.41 -3.22 14.87
CA LYS A 233 13.96 -4.30 13.99
C LYS A 233 13.27 -3.71 12.75
N PRO A 234 13.81 -3.85 11.52
CA PRO A 234 13.20 -3.24 10.34
C PRO A 234 11.78 -3.76 10.03
N ASP A 235 11.46 -4.97 10.46
CA ASP A 235 10.14 -5.63 10.34
C ASP A 235 9.07 -5.07 11.28
N SER A 236 9.45 -4.21 12.23
CA SER A 236 8.48 -3.39 12.96
C SER A 236 8.08 -2.13 12.18
N ILE A 237 8.71 -1.84 11.04
CA ILE A 237 8.48 -0.63 10.24
C ILE A 237 7.79 -0.99 8.91
N ILE A 238 8.25 -2.04 8.23
CA ILE A 238 7.71 -2.52 6.95
C ILE A 238 7.57 -4.05 6.95
N ALA A 239 6.81 -4.60 5.99
CA ALA A 239 6.60 -6.03 5.89
C ALA A 239 7.90 -6.84 5.68
N PRO A 240 8.06 -8.03 6.33
CA PRO A 240 9.22 -8.92 6.16
C PRO A 240 9.54 -9.29 4.70
N SER A 241 8.52 -9.47 3.88
CA SER A 241 8.69 -9.79 2.46
C SER A 241 9.33 -8.65 1.66
N LEU A 242 9.01 -7.40 2.01
CA LEU A 242 9.63 -6.23 1.39
C LEU A 242 11.07 -6.03 1.87
N ILE A 243 11.34 -6.26 3.17
CA ILE A 243 12.70 -6.26 3.73
C ILE A 243 13.57 -7.24 2.98
N THR A 244 13.08 -8.48 2.79
CA THR A 244 13.80 -9.53 2.07
C THR A 244 14.15 -9.09 0.64
N LYS A 245 13.19 -8.51 -0.10
CA LYS A 245 13.40 -8.01 -1.47
C LYS A 245 14.44 -6.88 -1.54
N LEU A 246 14.44 -5.97 -0.56
CA LEU A 246 15.38 -4.84 -0.49
C LEU A 246 16.77 -5.29 -0.04
N TRP A 247 16.84 -6.17 0.96
CA TRP A 247 18.09 -6.71 1.48
C TRP A 247 18.87 -7.48 0.40
N LEU A 248 18.17 -8.30 -0.39
CA LEU A 248 18.76 -9.06 -1.49
C LEU A 248 19.43 -8.19 -2.57
N LYS A 249 19.12 -6.89 -2.67
CA LYS A 249 19.69 -6.02 -3.69
C LYS A 249 21.21 -5.86 -3.58
N LEU A 250 21.75 -5.94 -2.37
CA LEU A 250 23.20 -5.83 -2.15
C LEU A 250 23.81 -6.99 -1.34
N ASN A 251 22.99 -7.84 -0.72
CA ASN A 251 23.48 -8.92 0.16
C ASN A 251 23.33 -10.32 -0.44
N LYS A 252 22.83 -10.44 -1.68
CA LYS A 252 22.76 -11.75 -2.35
C LYS A 252 24.18 -12.29 -2.52
N GLN A 253 24.42 -13.48 -1.95
CA GLN A 253 25.71 -14.15 -2.02
C GLN A 253 25.86 -14.91 -3.34
N THR A 254 27.01 -15.55 -3.54
CA THR A 254 27.28 -16.41 -4.70
C THR A 254 26.27 -17.55 -4.86
N ASN A 255 25.56 -17.89 -3.78
CA ASN A 255 24.92 -19.18 -3.63
C ASN A 255 23.74 -19.07 -2.62
N LEU A 256 22.68 -19.86 -2.82
CA LEU A 256 21.44 -19.80 -2.03
C LEU A 256 21.68 -20.10 -0.55
N VAL A 257 22.47 -21.12 -0.24
CA VAL A 257 22.75 -21.55 1.14
C VAL A 257 23.46 -20.44 1.89
N LEU A 258 24.50 -19.84 1.29
CA LEU A 258 25.21 -18.70 1.89
C LEU A 258 24.30 -17.48 2.05
N THR A 259 23.39 -17.25 1.10
CA THR A 259 22.43 -16.14 1.19
C THR A 259 21.43 -16.35 2.32
N LEU A 260 20.89 -17.56 2.47
CA LEU A 260 19.99 -17.91 3.57
C LEU A 260 20.71 -17.81 4.92
N GLN A 261 21.95 -18.32 5.02
CA GLN A 261 22.76 -18.21 6.23
C GLN A 261 23.01 -16.74 6.61
N ALA A 262 23.43 -15.91 5.66
CA ALA A 262 23.65 -14.48 5.90
C ALA A 262 22.35 -13.76 6.29
N PHE A 263 21.24 -14.08 5.63
CA PHE A 263 19.93 -13.53 5.96
C PHE A 263 19.51 -13.89 7.38
N ASN A 264 19.64 -15.17 7.75
CA ASN A 264 19.27 -15.68 9.08
C ASN A 264 20.18 -15.15 10.18
N GLN A 265 21.45 -14.89 9.88
CA GLN A 265 22.37 -14.26 10.81
C GLN A 265 21.97 -12.80 11.09
N GLN A 266 21.53 -12.07 10.06
CA GLN A 266 21.11 -10.67 10.22
C GLN A 266 19.69 -10.55 10.79
N PHE A 267 18.79 -11.48 10.45
CA PHE A 267 17.39 -11.50 10.88
C PHE A 267 17.01 -12.85 11.51
N PRO A 268 17.55 -13.19 12.69
CA PRO A 268 17.31 -14.50 13.31
C PRO A 268 15.84 -14.75 13.63
N HIS A 269 15.06 -13.70 13.89
CA HIS A 269 13.62 -13.76 14.12
C HIS A 269 12.80 -14.03 12.85
N LEU A 270 13.39 -13.92 11.65
CA LEU A 270 12.73 -14.19 10.37
C LEU A 270 13.12 -15.56 9.77
N ASN A 271 13.99 -16.34 10.41
CA ASN A 271 14.52 -17.60 9.87
C ASN A 271 13.43 -18.61 9.47
N ASN A 272 12.35 -18.70 10.25
CA ASN A 272 11.24 -19.63 9.97
C ASN A 272 10.14 -19.02 9.09
N ASN A 273 10.34 -17.82 8.54
CA ASN A 273 9.35 -17.17 7.70
C ASN A 273 9.41 -17.77 6.28
N GLN A 274 8.42 -18.60 5.96
CA GLN A 274 8.32 -19.28 4.66
C GLN A 274 8.27 -18.31 3.48
N GLU A 275 7.64 -17.14 3.64
CA GLU A 275 7.54 -16.13 2.58
C GLU A 275 8.93 -15.54 2.26
N CYS A 276 9.75 -15.27 3.27
CA CYS A 276 11.11 -14.75 3.09
C CYS A 276 12.00 -15.79 2.38
N SER A 277 11.95 -17.05 2.83
CA SER A 277 12.67 -18.16 2.19
C SER A 277 12.25 -18.34 0.73
N ASN A 278 10.95 -18.25 0.43
CA ASN A 278 10.44 -18.35 -0.94
C ASN A 278 10.93 -17.19 -1.82
N ILE A 279 10.98 -15.96 -1.30
CA ILE A 279 11.49 -14.80 -2.05
C ILE A 279 12.97 -14.98 -2.40
N ILE A 280 13.78 -15.45 -1.45
CA ILE A 280 15.21 -15.72 -1.68
C ILE A 280 15.36 -16.81 -2.74
N ASN A 281 14.60 -17.92 -2.62
CA ASN A 281 14.62 -19.00 -3.61
C ASN A 281 14.26 -18.51 -5.02
N VAL A 282 13.17 -17.74 -5.16
CA VAL A 282 12.73 -17.19 -6.44
C VAL A 282 13.79 -16.26 -7.05
N ALA A 283 14.48 -15.46 -6.23
CA ALA A 283 15.54 -14.58 -6.72
C ALA A 283 16.72 -15.36 -7.33
N PHE A 284 17.05 -16.56 -6.80
CA PHE A 284 18.07 -17.42 -7.40
C PHE A 284 17.58 -18.10 -8.68
N ILE A 285 16.32 -18.56 -8.70
CA ILE A 285 15.71 -19.11 -9.90
C ILE A 285 15.73 -18.07 -11.03
N GLN A 286 15.34 -16.82 -10.76
CA GLN A 286 15.32 -15.75 -11.78
C GLN A 286 16.70 -15.49 -12.40
N ASP A 287 17.77 -15.42 -11.60
CA ASP A 287 19.12 -15.20 -12.12
C ASP A 287 19.58 -16.36 -13.01
N ASP A 288 19.29 -17.60 -12.62
CA ASP A 288 19.67 -18.77 -13.40
C ASP A 288 18.87 -18.86 -14.69
N LEU A 289 17.58 -18.50 -14.68
CA LEU A 289 16.77 -18.36 -15.90
C LEU A 289 17.31 -17.26 -16.83
N LEU A 290 17.79 -16.14 -16.28
CA LEU A 290 18.43 -15.08 -17.06
C LEU A 290 19.77 -15.51 -17.66
N LYS A 291 20.59 -16.27 -16.93
CA LYS A 291 21.84 -16.84 -17.46
C LYS A 291 21.59 -17.86 -18.56
N MET A 292 20.51 -18.64 -18.43
CA MET A 292 20.12 -19.60 -19.45
C MET A 292 19.76 -18.88 -20.75
N ASP A 293 18.82 -17.93 -20.73
CA ASP A 293 18.27 -17.28 -21.94
C ASP A 293 19.09 -16.10 -22.48
N GLY A 294 19.99 -15.54 -21.67
CA GLY A 294 20.88 -14.47 -22.07
C GLY A 294 20.22 -13.09 -22.28
N LYS A 295 18.88 -12.98 -22.37
CA LYS A 295 18.21 -11.68 -22.52
C LYS A 295 16.96 -11.44 -21.68
N THR A 296 16.05 -12.40 -21.49
CA THR A 296 14.93 -12.37 -20.50
C THR A 296 13.93 -13.47 -20.85
N ALA A 297 14.04 -14.66 -20.26
CA ALA A 297 13.05 -15.69 -20.48
C ALA A 297 11.72 -15.29 -19.82
N ALA A 298 10.64 -15.25 -20.61
CA ALA A 298 9.31 -14.95 -20.11
C ALA A 298 8.76 -16.05 -19.16
N THR A 299 9.26 -17.29 -19.28
CA THR A 299 8.85 -18.42 -18.43
C THR A 299 10.01 -19.36 -18.11
N PRO A 300 9.93 -20.13 -17.00
CA PRO A 300 10.95 -21.13 -16.66
C PRO A 300 11.18 -22.21 -17.72
N GLY A 301 10.14 -22.59 -18.48
CA GLY A 301 10.25 -23.56 -19.57
C GLY A 301 11.06 -23.03 -20.76
N ALA A 302 10.81 -21.79 -21.18
CA ALA A 302 11.52 -21.16 -22.28
C ALA A 302 13.03 -21.02 -22.01
N ALA A 303 13.41 -20.71 -20.77
CA ALA A 303 14.82 -20.62 -20.40
C ALA A 303 15.54 -21.98 -20.53
N ILE A 304 14.88 -23.06 -20.10
CA ILE A 304 15.47 -24.41 -20.20
C ILE A 304 15.51 -24.89 -21.63
N GLU A 305 14.48 -24.62 -22.41
CA GLU A 305 14.49 -24.92 -23.83
C GLU A 305 15.66 -24.21 -24.53
N PHE A 306 15.86 -22.92 -24.26
CA PHE A 306 17.01 -22.18 -24.78
C PHE A 306 18.35 -22.80 -24.34
N TRP A 307 18.53 -23.01 -23.03
CA TRP A 307 19.75 -23.61 -22.50
C TRP A 307 20.03 -24.99 -23.11
N LEU A 308 19.00 -25.81 -23.21
CA LEU A 308 19.11 -27.17 -23.74
C LEU A 308 19.45 -27.15 -25.23
N ASN A 309 18.88 -26.23 -26.01
CA ASN A 309 19.21 -26.03 -27.42
C ASN A 309 20.67 -25.59 -27.61
N GLN A 310 21.18 -24.69 -26.77
CA GLN A 310 22.60 -24.31 -26.80
C GLN A 310 23.51 -25.49 -26.42
N TRP A 311 23.13 -26.22 -25.38
CA TRP A 311 23.91 -27.36 -24.91
C TRP A 311 23.95 -28.51 -25.94
N LYS A 312 22.83 -28.83 -26.58
CA LYS A 312 22.74 -29.82 -27.67
C LYS A 312 23.59 -29.43 -28.87
N LYS A 313 23.62 -28.15 -29.26
CA LYS A 313 24.50 -27.64 -30.33
C LYS A 313 25.98 -27.90 -30.04
N SER A 314 26.40 -27.73 -28.80
CA SER A 314 27.78 -27.99 -28.38
C SER A 314 28.06 -29.47 -28.07
N ASN A 315 27.03 -30.31 -27.92
CA ASN A 315 27.14 -31.71 -27.51
C ASN A 315 26.18 -32.62 -28.31
N PRO A 316 26.35 -32.77 -29.63
CA PRO A 316 25.37 -33.41 -30.51
C PRO A 316 25.12 -34.91 -30.22
N GLU A 317 26.10 -35.64 -29.68
CA GLU A 317 25.98 -37.08 -29.35
C GLU A 317 25.53 -37.36 -27.90
N SER A 318 25.08 -36.33 -27.18
CA SER A 318 24.75 -36.44 -25.77
C SER A 318 23.31 -36.92 -25.54
N ASN A 319 23.08 -37.58 -24.40
CA ASN A 319 21.78 -38.13 -24.04
C ASN A 319 21.17 -37.42 -22.82
N GLN A 320 19.90 -37.70 -22.53
CA GLN A 320 19.17 -37.09 -21.42
C GLN A 320 19.88 -37.21 -20.07
N HIS A 321 20.59 -38.32 -19.80
CA HIS A 321 21.27 -38.52 -18.52
C HIS A 321 22.47 -37.57 -18.37
N LYS A 322 23.26 -37.41 -19.44
CA LYS A 322 24.34 -36.40 -19.48
C LYS A 322 23.78 -34.98 -19.39
N ALA A 323 22.68 -34.69 -20.07
CA ALA A 323 22.03 -33.37 -20.02
C ALA A 323 21.57 -33.03 -18.60
N ILE A 324 20.89 -33.96 -17.93
CA ILE A 324 20.44 -33.79 -16.54
C ILE A 324 21.64 -33.66 -15.58
N ALA A 325 22.70 -34.44 -15.77
CA ALA A 325 23.90 -34.34 -14.94
C ALA A 325 24.56 -32.97 -15.06
N VAL A 326 24.73 -32.48 -16.30
CA VAL A 326 25.31 -31.15 -16.56
C VAL A 326 24.35 -30.04 -16.10
N PHE A 327 23.05 -30.19 -16.29
CA PHE A 327 22.06 -29.25 -15.79
C PHE A 327 22.12 -29.14 -14.26
N ASN A 328 22.15 -30.28 -13.57
CA ASN A 328 22.26 -30.35 -12.11
C ASN A 328 23.61 -29.85 -11.59
N SER A 329 24.68 -29.93 -12.39
CA SER A 329 25.99 -29.36 -12.03
C SER A 329 26.09 -27.86 -12.33
N THR A 330 25.35 -27.37 -13.33
CA THR A 330 25.37 -25.96 -13.74
C THR A 330 24.38 -25.12 -12.92
N PHE A 331 23.24 -25.71 -12.57
CA PHE A 331 22.12 -25.09 -11.85
C PHE A 331 21.80 -25.89 -10.58
N HIS A 332 22.75 -25.92 -9.65
CA HIS A 332 22.68 -26.75 -8.44
C HIS A 332 21.39 -26.58 -7.60
N TYR A 333 20.73 -25.42 -7.64
CA TYR A 333 19.48 -25.13 -6.92
C TYR A 333 18.23 -25.66 -7.63
N LEU A 334 18.35 -25.96 -8.91
CA LEU A 334 17.34 -26.63 -9.71
C LEU A 334 17.56 -28.14 -9.73
N LYS A 335 18.60 -28.62 -9.01
CA LYS A 335 18.91 -30.04 -8.90
C LYS A 335 17.71 -30.79 -8.36
N ASN A 336 17.33 -31.85 -9.07
CA ASN A 336 16.18 -32.71 -8.73
C ASN A 336 14.82 -32.00 -8.78
N ASN A 337 14.72 -30.79 -9.34
CA ASN A 337 13.43 -30.15 -9.56
C ASN A 337 12.66 -30.95 -10.63
N ALA A 338 11.53 -31.54 -10.23
CA ALA A 338 10.75 -32.43 -11.08
C ALA A 338 10.32 -31.76 -12.38
N PHE A 339 9.87 -30.50 -12.33
CA PHE A 339 9.44 -29.76 -13.52
C PHE A 339 10.58 -29.63 -14.53
N PHE A 340 11.78 -29.23 -14.08
CA PHE A 340 12.93 -29.04 -14.97
C PHE A 340 13.51 -30.34 -15.51
N ILE A 341 13.58 -31.37 -14.67
CA ILE A 341 14.02 -32.70 -15.10
C ILE A 341 13.05 -33.30 -16.11
N ASP A 342 11.75 -33.23 -15.86
CA ASP A 342 10.75 -33.76 -16.78
C ASP A 342 10.72 -32.98 -18.09
N PHE A 343 10.95 -31.67 -18.06
CA PHE A 343 11.08 -30.86 -19.27
C PHE A 343 12.28 -31.30 -20.12
N ILE A 344 13.45 -31.52 -19.51
CA ILE A 344 14.65 -32.03 -20.20
C ILE A 344 14.36 -33.42 -20.79
N LYS A 345 13.79 -34.35 -20.01
CA LYS A 345 13.45 -35.70 -20.48
C LYS A 345 12.52 -35.67 -21.70
N ARG A 346 11.48 -34.84 -21.67
CA ARG A 346 10.54 -34.68 -22.79
C ARG A 346 11.24 -34.20 -24.07
N ASN A 347 12.18 -33.25 -23.94
CA ASN A 347 12.92 -32.71 -25.08
C ASN A 347 13.94 -33.67 -25.71
N PHE A 348 14.38 -34.72 -25.00
CA PHE A 348 15.16 -35.81 -25.62
C PHE A 348 14.27 -36.95 -26.12
N SER A 349 13.09 -37.11 -25.54
CA SER A 349 12.10 -38.11 -25.99
C SER A 349 11.49 -37.71 -27.33
N LEU A 350 11.29 -36.41 -27.55
CA LEU A 350 10.78 -35.85 -28.79
C LEU A 350 11.75 -36.01 -29.98
N ASP A 351 13.07 -35.90 -29.74
CA ASP A 351 14.11 -36.13 -30.76
C ASP A 351 14.14 -37.59 -31.25
N ASN A 352 13.73 -38.55 -30.42
CA ASN A 352 13.60 -39.95 -30.83
C ASN A 352 12.27 -40.26 -31.53
N SER A 353 11.31 -39.33 -31.55
CA SER A 353 9.96 -39.56 -32.09
C SER A 353 9.63 -38.81 -33.38
N LEU A 354 10.55 -38.01 -33.96
CA LEU A 354 10.26 -37.26 -35.19
C LEU A 354 11.42 -37.29 -36.18
N GLY A 355 11.50 -38.38 -36.94
CA GLY A 355 11.68 -38.29 -38.40
C GLY A 355 10.42 -37.72 -39.08
N ILE A 356 9.86 -36.64 -38.55
CA ILE A 356 8.72 -35.93 -39.13
C ILE A 356 9.02 -34.45 -39.01
N THR A 357 9.40 -33.87 -40.14
CA THR A 357 9.40 -32.44 -40.43
C THR A 357 8.04 -31.85 -40.08
N LEU A 358 8.01 -30.87 -39.17
CA LEU A 358 6.86 -29.98 -39.03
C LEU A 358 6.86 -29.01 -40.24
N PRO A 359 5.72 -28.80 -40.93
CA PRO A 359 5.65 -27.84 -42.02
C PRO A 359 5.84 -26.41 -41.49
N GLU A 360 6.56 -25.59 -42.25
CA GLU A 360 6.97 -24.20 -41.94
C GLU A 360 5.84 -23.18 -41.69
N ASN A 361 4.58 -23.58 -41.60
CA ASN A 361 3.45 -22.66 -41.48
C ASN A 361 2.87 -22.62 -40.07
N PHE A 362 3.65 -22.14 -39.09
CA PHE A 362 3.10 -21.65 -37.81
C PHE A 362 3.90 -20.46 -37.27
N ILE A 363 4.15 -19.47 -38.13
CA ILE A 363 4.36 -18.08 -37.69
C ILE A 363 3.53 -17.19 -38.63
N GLN A 364 2.31 -16.84 -38.20
CA GLN A 364 1.66 -15.55 -38.48
C GLN A 364 0.29 -15.46 -37.78
N LYS A 365 0.26 -14.91 -36.57
CA LYS A 365 -0.38 -13.63 -36.22
C LYS A 365 -0.22 -13.33 -34.74
#